data_AF-A0A2Z4FLK0-F1
#
_entry.id   AF-A0A2Z4FLK0-F1
#
_cell.length_a   1.000
_cell.length_b   1.000
_cell.length_c   1.000
_cell.angle_alpha   90.00
_cell.angle_beta   90.00
_cell.angle_gamma   90.00
#
_symmetry.space_group_name_H-M   'P 1'
#
loop_
_entity.id
_entity.type
_entity.pdbx_description
1 polymer ?
#
loop_
_entity_poly.entity_id
_entity_poly.type
_entity_poly.pdbx_seq_one_letter_code
_entity_poly.pdbx_strand_id
1 'polypeptide(L)'
;MKHNQYSNMNNWMPNRLAFRIYFAHLALIAGLCAPASVAQAADPPRVEVERPQVILWTFKAPTTPANTLAKLHAGLGEALPNKGARHLFGEKALQEYVGAKTAAPAECLIGLESCVSPQTLAFDALDLALVIHVELSRSGDQWVADCRWVDRRGEVAGRASLQAQTERDLAFELAGEIFNATASVSVTSEPAGARVEIDGDPVGTTPLNYRLSLGDHEYRLELDRYQTVSGTFTLLADASERIEHQLEAQSGALVLLNTPPDAQIIVDGEPRGPANHRLELPEGSYEIEVRAPGYDTHRETLELTPGQSVQRRVQMDETHPLLRDVAADAIMQNRYIARLTYDHSFQSTTFEDYRASLGETRFSFLSFRQDGEARHDVRRLVSPNGLRLDFSYSWDNFGLVLLSASYLSTALDLEAYVSSSAVDDPIEVRIEKLQRLQLRPLQLRYRHFFKNVAVFAELGSGINMDWVRASGDLLDPPVTLSNSEAFWNLGLGASYYFTHNFFATLRYSAQSYIDDGPGSEHIISLGVGLTVPNILGFEPEPPETL
;
A
#
# COMPACT_ATOMS: atom_id res chain seq x y z
N MET A 1 32.23 33.77 -53.76
CA MET A 1 31.99 35.21 -53.52
C MET A 1 30.67 35.59 -54.16
N LYS A 2 29.84 36.31 -53.39
CA LYS A 2 28.63 37.11 -53.75
C LYS A 2 27.42 36.33 -54.32
N HIS A 3 26.32 36.15 -53.57
CA HIS A 3 25.24 37.06 -53.14
C HIS A 3 24.16 37.39 -54.20
N ASN A 4 22.92 37.08 -53.78
CA ASN A 4 21.60 37.58 -54.17
C ASN A 4 21.04 37.23 -55.55
N GLN A 5 19.93 36.47 -55.55
CA GLN A 5 18.57 37.01 -55.54
C GLN A 5 17.58 35.85 -55.34
N TYR A 6 16.60 35.98 -54.45
CA TYR A 6 15.19 35.72 -54.75
C TYR A 6 14.33 36.28 -53.61
N SER A 7 13.59 37.33 -53.96
CA SER A 7 12.53 37.91 -53.15
C SER A 7 11.24 37.13 -53.31
N ASN A 8 10.41 37.24 -52.27
CA ASN A 8 8.95 37.08 -52.26
C ASN A 8 8.37 35.67 -52.30
N MET A 9 7.94 35.21 -51.12
CA MET A 9 6.56 34.75 -50.92
C MET A 9 6.18 34.96 -49.45
N ASN A 10 5.84 36.20 -49.13
CA ASN A 10 5.03 36.57 -47.98
C ASN A 10 3.57 36.36 -48.37
N ASN A 11 2.92 35.33 -47.81
CA ASN A 11 1.51 35.30 -47.39
C ASN A 11 1.08 33.85 -47.23
N TRP A 12 0.85 33.43 -45.98
CA TRP A 12 -0.30 32.66 -45.49
C TRP A 12 -0.01 32.21 -44.05
N MET A 13 -0.33 33.10 -43.09
CA MET A 13 -0.56 32.75 -41.69
C MET A 13 -1.85 33.44 -41.27
N PRO A 14 -2.78 32.70 -40.63
CA PRO A 14 -3.34 33.21 -39.39
C PRO A 14 -3.33 32.13 -38.32
N ASN A 15 -2.69 32.42 -37.19
CA ASN A 15 -3.15 32.12 -35.82
C ASN A 15 -1.98 32.13 -34.83
N ARG A 16 -1.54 33.33 -34.44
CA ARG A 16 -0.68 33.56 -33.26
C ARG A 16 -1.49 33.92 -32.00
N LEU A 17 -2.76 33.52 -31.92
CA LEU A 17 -3.62 33.79 -30.76
C LEU A 17 -3.96 32.55 -29.89
N ALA A 18 -3.57 31.33 -30.29
CA ALA A 18 -3.89 30.11 -29.54
C ALA A 18 -2.88 29.78 -28.42
N PHE A 19 -1.75 30.51 -28.33
CA PHE A 19 -0.65 30.19 -27.40
C PHE A 19 -0.62 31.03 -26.12
N ARG A 20 -1.60 31.91 -25.90
CA ARG A 20 -1.69 32.79 -24.70
C ARG A 20 -2.92 32.56 -23.82
N ILE A 21 -3.74 31.55 -24.12
CA ILE A 21 -4.95 31.22 -23.32
C ILE A 21 -4.78 29.93 -22.50
N TYR A 22 -3.75 29.11 -22.76
CA TYR A 22 -3.52 27.87 -22.01
C TYR A 22 -2.71 28.03 -20.70
N PHE A 23 -2.12 29.20 -20.42
CA PHE A 23 -1.37 29.46 -19.19
C PHE A 23 -2.14 30.24 -18.11
N ALA A 24 -3.39 30.64 -18.37
CA ALA A 24 -4.24 31.34 -17.40
C ALA A 24 -5.28 30.43 -16.72
N HIS A 25 -5.38 29.15 -17.10
CA HIS A 25 -6.26 28.16 -16.46
C HIS A 25 -5.53 27.15 -15.56
N LEU A 26 -4.21 27.27 -15.42
CA LEU A 26 -3.39 26.43 -14.52
C LEU A 26 -3.07 27.09 -13.16
N ALA A 27 -3.54 28.32 -12.93
CA ALA A 27 -3.35 29.05 -11.67
C ALA A 27 -4.65 29.23 -10.85
N LEU A 28 -5.75 28.59 -11.26
CA LEU A 28 -7.06 28.70 -10.58
C LEU A 28 -7.65 27.37 -10.09
N ILE A 29 -6.87 26.27 -10.16
CA ILE A 29 -7.23 24.95 -9.61
C ILE A 29 -6.27 24.53 -8.47
N ALA A 30 -5.33 25.40 -8.07
CA ALA A 30 -4.40 25.16 -6.96
C ALA A 30 -4.84 25.81 -5.62
N GLY A 31 -6.12 26.16 -5.47
CA GLY A 31 -6.66 26.86 -4.29
C GLY A 31 -7.80 26.13 -3.56
N LEU A 32 -8.11 24.89 -3.93
CA LEU A 32 -9.23 24.12 -3.38
C LEU A 32 -8.78 22.71 -2.97
N CYS A 33 -7.78 22.63 -2.09
CA CYS A 33 -7.47 21.44 -1.29
C CYS A 33 -6.73 21.90 -0.02
N ALA A 34 -7.43 22.65 0.83
CA ALA A 34 -7.05 22.72 2.24
C ALA A 34 -7.78 21.56 2.93
N PRO A 35 -7.07 20.66 3.66
CA PRO A 35 -7.76 19.68 4.47
C PRO A 35 -8.56 20.45 5.53
N ALA A 36 -9.87 20.24 5.55
CA ALA A 36 -10.66 20.60 6.70
C ALA A 36 -10.11 19.77 7.87
N SER A 37 -9.37 20.42 8.76
CA SER A 37 -9.08 19.85 10.06
C SER A 37 -10.43 19.64 10.74
N VAL A 38 -10.87 18.39 10.78
CA VAL A 38 -11.88 17.98 11.74
C VAL A 38 -11.21 18.17 13.09
N ALA A 39 -11.45 19.32 13.70
CA ALA A 39 -11.23 19.50 15.12
C ALA A 39 -12.12 18.48 15.80
N GLN A 40 -11.54 17.32 16.10
CA GLN A 40 -12.07 16.35 17.03
C GLN A 40 -12.43 17.17 18.26
N ALA A 41 -13.72 17.24 18.57
CA ALA A 41 -14.16 17.85 19.80
C ALA A 41 -13.41 17.11 20.91
N ALA A 42 -12.41 17.78 21.49
CA ALA A 42 -11.81 17.31 22.71
C ALA A 42 -12.96 17.10 23.67
N ASP A 43 -13.16 15.85 24.07
CA ASP A 43 -14.09 15.51 25.14
C ASP A 43 -13.77 16.48 26.28
N PRO A 44 -14.77 17.22 26.83
CA PRO A 44 -14.49 18.15 27.91
C PRO A 44 -13.74 17.38 28.99
N PRO A 45 -12.71 17.97 29.64
CA PRO A 45 -11.99 17.26 30.70
C PRO A 45 -13.04 16.76 31.69
N ARG A 46 -13.24 15.44 31.72
CA ARG A 46 -14.11 14.83 32.71
C ARG A 46 -13.44 15.14 34.03
N VAL A 47 -14.06 16.04 34.77
CA VAL A 47 -13.62 16.44 36.09
C VAL A 47 -13.47 15.15 36.88
N GLU A 48 -12.21 14.85 37.25
CA GLU A 48 -11.86 13.79 38.18
C GLU A 48 -12.75 13.96 39.42
N VAL A 49 -13.74 13.09 39.57
CA VAL A 49 -14.39 12.93 40.86
C VAL A 49 -13.55 11.89 41.58
N GLU A 50 -12.49 12.34 42.25
CA GLU A 50 -11.91 11.61 43.38
C GLU A 50 -13.10 11.27 44.30
N ARG A 51 -13.58 10.01 44.26
CA ARG A 51 -14.69 9.60 45.12
C ARG A 51 -14.15 9.62 46.56
N PRO A 52 -14.68 10.48 47.45
CA PRO A 52 -14.22 10.51 48.83
C PRO A 52 -14.57 9.16 49.48
N GLN A 53 -13.55 8.42 49.92
CA GLN A 53 -13.75 7.12 50.55
C GLN A 53 -14.40 7.32 51.93
N VAL A 54 -15.61 6.80 52.15
CA VAL A 54 -16.27 6.87 53.46
C VAL A 54 -15.95 5.62 54.27
N ILE A 55 -15.48 5.79 55.50
CA ILE A 55 -15.15 4.68 56.39
C ILE A 55 -16.11 4.72 57.58
N LEU A 56 -16.90 3.67 57.74
CA LEU A 56 -17.87 3.56 58.84
C LEU A 56 -17.26 2.80 60.00
N TRP A 57 -17.24 3.42 61.18
CA TRP A 57 -16.84 2.81 62.43
C TRP A 57 -18.08 2.52 63.25
N THR A 58 -18.26 1.28 63.66
CA THR A 58 -19.34 0.85 64.55
C THR A 58 -18.73 0.39 65.86
N PHE A 59 -19.38 0.75 66.97
CA PHE A 59 -18.85 0.48 68.29
C PHE A 59 -19.88 -0.26 69.12
N LYS A 60 -19.42 -1.25 69.88
CA LYS A 60 -20.24 -1.99 70.84
C LYS A 60 -19.52 -2.00 72.18
N ALA A 61 -20.19 -1.47 73.21
CA ALA A 61 -19.58 -1.28 74.53
C ALA A 61 -20.62 -1.58 75.63
N PRO A 62 -20.99 -2.86 75.84
CA PRO A 62 -22.16 -3.25 76.63
C PRO A 62 -22.07 -2.90 78.12
N THR A 63 -20.85 -2.71 78.66
CA THR A 63 -20.61 -2.45 80.09
C THR A 63 -19.97 -1.08 80.35
N THR A 64 -19.99 -0.18 79.37
CA THR A 64 -19.14 1.02 79.37
C THR A 64 -19.96 2.32 79.52
N PRO A 65 -19.52 3.31 80.33
CA PRO A 65 -20.20 4.60 80.44
C PRO A 65 -20.23 5.37 79.12
N ALA A 66 -21.35 6.04 78.82
CA ALA A 66 -21.55 6.79 77.56
C ALA A 66 -20.46 7.85 77.28
N ASN A 67 -19.84 8.41 78.32
CA ASN A 67 -18.78 9.41 78.20
C ASN A 67 -17.47 8.85 77.62
N THR A 68 -17.23 7.54 77.73
CA THR A 68 -16.01 6.88 77.22
C THR A 68 -16.01 6.83 75.69
N LEU A 69 -17.14 6.48 75.08
CA LEU A 69 -17.31 6.47 73.62
C LEU A 69 -17.07 7.86 73.01
N ALA A 70 -17.57 8.92 73.66
CA ALA A 70 -17.36 10.29 73.21
C ALA A 70 -15.86 10.67 73.19
N LYS A 71 -15.10 10.28 74.22
CA LYS A 71 -13.65 10.50 74.28
C LYS A 71 -12.89 9.71 73.22
N LEU A 72 -13.27 8.46 72.98
CA LEU A 72 -12.67 7.62 71.93
C LEU A 72 -12.92 8.22 70.54
N HIS A 73 -14.15 8.63 70.24
CA HIS A 73 -14.49 9.29 68.98
C HIS A 73 -13.68 10.58 68.78
N ALA A 74 -13.51 11.39 69.84
CA ALA A 74 -12.68 12.58 69.79
C ALA A 74 -11.22 12.24 69.48
N GLY A 75 -10.67 11.21 70.14
CA GLY A 75 -9.31 10.71 69.84
C GLY A 75 -9.15 10.21 68.41
N LEU A 76 -10.14 9.48 67.87
CA LEU A 76 -10.10 8.98 66.50
C LEU A 76 -10.19 10.13 65.49
N GLY A 77 -10.98 11.17 65.76
CA GLY A 77 -11.03 12.37 64.92
C GLY A 77 -9.70 13.16 64.91
N GLU A 78 -8.93 13.11 66.00
CA GLU A 78 -7.58 13.68 66.03
C GLU A 78 -6.55 12.81 65.30
N ALA A 79 -6.63 11.48 65.46
CA ALA A 79 -5.69 10.53 64.88
C ALA A 79 -5.92 10.30 63.37
N LEU A 80 -7.15 10.45 62.90
CA LEU A 80 -7.58 10.28 61.51
C LEU A 80 -8.03 11.63 60.94
N PRO A 81 -7.09 12.57 60.66
CA PRO A 81 -7.44 13.81 60.00
C PRO A 81 -8.02 13.48 58.62
N ASN A 82 -9.15 14.09 58.24
CA ASN A 82 -9.83 13.90 56.95
C ASN A 82 -8.98 14.44 55.77
N LYS A 83 -7.84 13.81 55.48
CA LYS A 83 -6.96 14.08 54.33
C LYS A 83 -7.24 13.09 53.20
N GLY A 84 -8.50 12.97 52.78
CA GLY A 84 -8.91 12.16 51.62
C GLY A 84 -10.00 11.10 51.89
N ALA A 85 -10.18 10.67 53.14
CA ALA A 85 -11.27 9.78 53.55
C ALA A 85 -12.18 10.48 54.58
N ARG A 86 -13.48 10.15 54.58
CA ARG A 86 -14.47 10.66 55.55
C ARG A 86 -14.81 9.56 56.57
N HIS A 87 -14.38 9.74 57.81
CA HIS A 87 -14.63 8.77 58.88
C HIS A 87 -15.96 9.06 59.60
N LEU A 88 -16.84 8.06 59.68
CA LEU A 88 -18.13 8.14 60.37
C LEU A 88 -18.06 7.32 61.67
N PHE A 89 -18.16 7.98 62.82
CA PHE A 89 -18.06 7.32 64.13
C PHE A 89 -19.43 7.03 64.74
N GLY A 90 -19.85 5.77 64.64
CA GLY A 90 -21.08 5.26 65.21
C GLY A 90 -22.34 5.54 64.39
N GLU A 91 -23.46 5.01 64.87
CA GLU A 91 -24.74 5.03 64.16
C GLU A 91 -25.28 6.44 63.94
N LYS A 92 -25.09 7.35 64.90
CA LYS A 92 -25.55 8.75 64.77
C LYS A 92 -24.87 9.47 63.60
N ALA A 93 -23.54 9.31 63.46
CA ALA A 93 -22.79 9.91 62.36
C ALA A 93 -23.21 9.31 61.00
N LEU A 94 -23.52 8.01 60.96
CA LEU A 94 -24.07 7.36 59.77
C LEU A 94 -25.47 7.92 59.42
N GLN A 95 -26.36 8.07 60.40
CA GLN A 95 -27.70 8.63 60.18
C GLN A 95 -27.63 10.07 59.65
N GLU A 96 -26.76 10.91 60.21
CA GLU A 96 -26.53 12.28 59.74
C GLU A 96 -25.94 12.30 58.31
N TYR A 97 -24.99 11.40 58.02
CA TYR A 97 -24.42 11.25 56.68
C TYR A 97 -25.47 10.84 55.65
N VAL A 98 -26.26 9.80 55.94
CA VAL A 98 -27.32 9.30 55.06
C VAL A 98 -28.42 10.34 54.87
N GLY A 99 -28.86 11.02 55.94
CA GLY A 99 -29.89 12.04 55.86
C GLY A 99 -29.49 13.28 55.04
N ALA A 100 -28.19 13.57 54.96
CA ALA A 100 -27.64 14.64 54.12
C ALA A 100 -27.29 14.18 52.69
N LYS A 101 -27.26 12.87 52.43
CA LYS A 101 -26.80 12.31 51.16
C LYS A 101 -27.93 12.35 50.13
N THR A 102 -27.68 13.06 49.03
CA THR A 102 -28.46 12.93 47.79
C THR A 102 -27.70 11.99 46.86
N ALA A 103 -27.72 10.69 47.16
CA ALA A 103 -27.02 9.71 46.35
C ALA A 103 -27.75 9.48 45.03
N ALA A 104 -27.02 9.43 43.93
CA ALA A 104 -27.52 8.78 42.73
C ALA A 104 -27.80 7.30 43.05
N PRO A 105 -28.84 6.67 42.48
CA PRO A 105 -29.04 5.24 42.62
C PRO A 105 -27.77 4.51 42.16
N ALA A 106 -27.38 3.46 42.88
CA ALA A 106 -26.21 2.66 42.51
C ALA A 106 -26.30 2.25 41.03
N GLU A 107 -25.18 2.34 40.31
CA GLU A 107 -25.13 2.14 38.86
C GLU A 107 -25.71 0.78 38.44
N CYS A 108 -25.59 -0.23 39.30
CA CYS A 108 -26.19 -1.54 39.07
C CYS A 108 -27.74 -1.55 39.13
N LEU A 109 -28.37 -0.69 39.93
CA LEU A 109 -29.84 -0.59 40.03
C LEU A 109 -30.47 0.12 38.83
N ILE A 110 -29.66 0.89 38.08
CA ILE A 110 -30.06 1.54 36.83
C ILE A 110 -29.56 0.81 35.59
N GLY A 111 -29.01 -0.41 35.77
CA GLY A 111 -28.62 -1.31 34.68
C GLY A 111 -27.33 -0.94 33.96
N LEU A 112 -26.51 -0.05 34.54
CA LEU A 112 -25.19 0.29 34.00
C LEU A 112 -24.12 -0.75 34.39
N GLU A 113 -24.32 -1.47 35.49
CA GLU A 113 -23.43 -2.53 35.99
C GLU A 113 -24.20 -3.74 36.54
N SER A 114 -23.53 -4.86 36.80
CA SER A 114 -24.14 -6.04 37.42
C SER A 114 -24.12 -5.93 38.95
N CYS A 115 -25.24 -6.17 39.63
CA CYS A 115 -25.27 -6.18 41.10
C CYS A 115 -24.65 -7.48 41.63
N VAL A 116 -23.49 -7.39 42.27
CA VAL A 116 -22.71 -8.56 42.76
C VAL A 116 -23.34 -9.19 44.00
N SER A 117 -23.60 -8.40 45.04
CA SER A 117 -24.20 -8.87 46.30
C SER A 117 -25.02 -7.79 47.02
N PRO A 118 -25.97 -8.16 47.90
CA PRO A 118 -26.68 -7.19 48.75
C PRO A 118 -25.75 -6.34 49.63
N GLN A 119 -24.63 -6.90 50.07
CA GLN A 119 -23.62 -6.23 50.89
C GLN A 119 -22.87 -5.17 50.07
N THR A 120 -22.39 -5.55 48.90
CA THR A 120 -21.73 -4.64 47.94
C THR A 120 -22.65 -3.48 47.57
N LEU A 121 -23.93 -3.78 47.29
CA LEU A 121 -24.94 -2.76 47.00
C LEU A 121 -25.13 -1.77 48.16
N ALA A 122 -25.12 -2.26 49.40
CA ALA A 122 -25.24 -1.40 50.58
C ALA A 122 -24.01 -0.51 50.78
N PHE A 123 -22.80 -1.03 50.51
CA PHE A 123 -21.57 -0.23 50.52
C PHE A 123 -21.62 0.86 49.44
N ASP A 124 -22.02 0.52 48.21
CA ASP A 124 -22.10 1.44 47.07
C ASP A 124 -23.12 2.55 47.29
N ALA A 125 -24.33 2.20 47.74
CA ALA A 125 -25.37 3.17 48.04
C ALA A 125 -24.91 4.18 49.12
N LEU A 126 -23.99 3.78 49.98
CA LEU A 126 -23.47 4.57 51.09
C LEU A 126 -22.05 5.13 50.85
N ASP A 127 -21.48 4.95 49.66
CA ASP A 127 -20.06 5.28 49.32
C ASP A 127 -19.06 4.74 50.36
N LEU A 128 -19.37 3.61 50.99
CA LEU A 128 -18.50 3.00 51.99
C LEU A 128 -17.35 2.27 51.30
N ALA A 129 -16.13 2.57 51.73
CA ALA A 129 -14.94 1.83 51.34
C ALA A 129 -14.61 0.70 52.35
N LEU A 130 -14.93 0.91 53.62
CA LEU A 130 -14.59 -0.02 54.70
C LEU A 130 -15.56 0.15 55.89
N VAL A 131 -15.97 -0.96 56.50
CA VAL A 131 -16.73 -0.96 57.76
C VAL A 131 -15.87 -1.58 58.86
N ILE A 132 -15.69 -0.85 59.95
CA ILE A 132 -14.84 -1.26 61.07
C ILE A 132 -15.75 -1.49 62.27
N HIS A 133 -15.77 -2.71 62.78
CA HIS A 133 -16.46 -3.06 64.00
C HIS A 133 -15.46 -3.08 65.15
N VAL A 134 -15.74 -2.30 66.19
CA VAL A 134 -14.93 -2.21 67.40
C VAL A 134 -15.77 -2.65 68.60
N GLU A 135 -15.41 -3.76 69.22
CA GLU A 135 -15.98 -4.18 70.50
C GLU A 135 -15.05 -3.72 71.63
N LEU A 136 -15.58 -2.89 72.53
CA LEU A 136 -14.85 -2.31 73.64
C LEU A 136 -15.16 -3.06 74.93
N SER A 137 -14.10 -3.48 75.62
CA SER A 137 -14.18 -4.08 76.94
C SER A 137 -13.13 -3.47 77.88
N ARG A 138 -13.23 -3.82 79.16
CA ARG A 138 -12.28 -3.37 80.18
C ARG A 138 -11.67 -4.60 80.86
N SER A 139 -10.33 -4.66 80.85
CA SER A 139 -9.55 -5.70 81.50
C SER A 139 -8.66 -5.04 82.55
N GLY A 140 -9.08 -5.06 83.81
CA GLY A 140 -8.44 -4.31 84.89
C GLY A 140 -8.49 -2.79 84.66
N ASP A 141 -7.31 -2.16 84.62
CA ASP A 141 -7.14 -0.71 84.37
C ASP A 141 -6.88 -0.36 82.90
N GLN A 142 -6.88 -1.34 82.00
CA GLN A 142 -6.69 -1.13 80.57
C GLN A 142 -7.99 -1.29 79.79
N TRP A 143 -8.12 -0.47 78.75
CA TRP A 143 -9.12 -0.65 77.72
C TRP A 143 -8.65 -1.68 76.71
N VAL A 144 -9.55 -2.55 76.28
CA VAL A 144 -9.31 -3.51 75.21
C VAL A 144 -10.29 -3.22 74.08
N ALA A 145 -9.77 -3.10 72.86
CA ALA A 145 -10.56 -2.95 71.63
C ALA A 145 -10.32 -4.15 70.73
N ASP A 146 -11.31 -5.02 70.61
CA ASP A 146 -11.32 -6.08 69.61
C ASP A 146 -11.95 -5.51 68.34
N CYS A 147 -11.14 -5.34 67.30
CA CYS A 147 -11.59 -4.79 66.03
C CYS A 147 -11.59 -5.84 64.92
N ARG A 148 -12.58 -5.74 64.05
CA ARG A 148 -12.63 -6.44 62.76
C ARG A 148 -13.09 -5.47 61.71
N TRP A 149 -12.46 -5.47 60.54
CA TRP A 149 -12.90 -4.66 59.42
C TRP A 149 -13.39 -5.54 58.29
N VAL A 150 -14.42 -5.05 57.65
CA VAL A 150 -15.19 -5.71 56.62
C VAL A 150 -15.04 -4.90 55.36
N ASP A 151 -14.58 -5.56 54.30
CA ASP A 151 -14.43 -4.95 52.99
C ASP A 151 -15.79 -4.78 52.30
N ARG A 152 -15.77 -4.19 51.10
CA ARG A 152 -16.96 -3.98 50.26
C ARG A 152 -17.67 -5.29 49.86
N ARG A 153 -16.98 -6.44 49.91
CA ARG A 153 -17.57 -7.76 49.63
C ARG A 153 -18.36 -8.31 50.83
N GLY A 154 -18.22 -7.67 51.99
CA GLY A 154 -18.80 -8.17 53.24
C GLY A 154 -17.90 -9.21 53.94
N GLU A 155 -16.69 -9.42 53.44
CA GLU A 155 -15.72 -10.37 53.99
C GLU A 155 -14.85 -9.71 55.05
N VAL A 156 -14.39 -10.49 56.04
CA VAL A 156 -13.53 -9.96 57.10
C VAL A 156 -12.10 -9.84 56.57
N ALA A 157 -11.75 -8.64 56.13
CA ALA A 157 -10.42 -8.30 55.62
C ALA A 157 -9.32 -8.31 56.70
N GLY A 158 -9.69 -8.23 57.99
CA GLY A 158 -8.73 -8.43 59.07
C GLY A 158 -9.33 -8.24 60.46
N ARG A 159 -8.53 -8.60 61.47
CA ARG A 159 -8.86 -8.48 62.89
C ARG A 159 -7.63 -8.08 63.68
N ALA A 160 -7.81 -7.26 64.71
CA ALA A 160 -6.79 -6.97 65.70
C ALA A 160 -7.41 -6.83 67.10
N SER A 161 -6.58 -6.97 68.12
CA SER A 161 -6.96 -6.76 69.52
C SER A 161 -5.93 -5.82 70.13
N LEU A 162 -6.36 -4.62 70.49
CA LEU A 162 -5.50 -3.52 70.93
C LEU A 162 -5.78 -3.19 72.38
N GLN A 163 -4.75 -2.76 73.12
CA GLN A 163 -4.88 -2.43 74.53
C GLN A 163 -4.22 -1.09 74.83
N ALA A 164 -4.89 -0.24 75.62
CA ALA A 164 -4.33 1.04 76.02
C ALA A 164 -4.83 1.49 77.41
N GLN A 165 -4.09 2.39 78.05
CA GLN A 165 -4.46 2.92 79.37
C GLN A 165 -5.53 4.01 79.29
N THR A 166 -5.53 4.81 78.21
CA THR A 166 -6.49 5.90 78.02
C THR A 166 -7.31 5.71 76.76
N GLU A 167 -8.50 6.31 76.71
CA GLU A 167 -9.35 6.28 75.51
C GLU A 167 -8.68 6.97 74.32
N ARG A 168 -7.85 7.98 74.57
CA ARG A 168 -7.10 8.70 73.54
C ARG A 168 -6.03 7.80 72.93
N ASP A 169 -5.22 7.14 73.75
CA ASP A 169 -4.16 6.26 73.25
C ASP A 169 -4.76 5.09 72.45
N LEU A 170 -5.87 4.52 72.93
CA LEU A 170 -6.59 3.47 72.20
C LEU A 170 -7.05 3.92 70.82
N ALA A 171 -7.49 5.17 70.68
CA ALA A 171 -7.88 5.73 69.39
C ALA A 171 -6.71 5.85 68.41
N PHE A 172 -5.53 6.26 68.89
CA PHE A 172 -4.33 6.38 68.04
C PHE A 172 -3.82 5.01 67.60
N GLU A 173 -3.83 4.02 68.50
CA GLU A 173 -3.50 2.62 68.15
C GLU A 173 -4.48 2.05 67.12
N LEU A 174 -5.79 2.25 67.32
CA LEU A 174 -6.81 1.83 66.35
C LEU A 174 -6.64 2.50 64.98
N ALA A 175 -6.34 3.80 64.96
CA ALA A 175 -6.09 4.54 63.73
C ALA A 175 -4.85 4.01 62.99
N GLY A 176 -3.76 3.73 63.72
CA GLY A 176 -2.54 3.16 63.17
C GLY A 176 -2.74 1.78 62.57
N GLU A 177 -3.44 0.89 63.28
CA GLU A 177 -3.70 -0.48 62.82
C GLU A 177 -4.49 -0.51 61.50
N ILE A 178 -5.53 0.32 61.40
CA ILE A 178 -6.37 0.39 60.19
C ILE A 178 -5.61 1.04 59.02
N PHE A 179 -4.80 2.05 59.29
CA PHE A 179 -3.94 2.65 58.28
C PHE A 179 -2.95 1.63 57.72
N ASN A 180 -2.35 0.82 58.60
CA ASN A 180 -1.41 -0.24 58.23
C ASN A 180 -2.07 -1.44 57.53
N ALA A 181 -3.38 -1.63 57.65
CA ALA A 181 -4.10 -2.76 57.08
C ALA A 181 -4.59 -2.54 55.62
N THR A 182 -4.37 -1.35 55.04
CA THR A 182 -4.83 -1.02 53.69
C THR A 182 -3.77 -0.26 52.89
N ALA A 183 -3.71 -0.47 51.58
CA ALA A 183 -2.79 0.20 50.66
C ALA A 183 -3.48 0.60 49.36
N SER A 184 -2.92 1.58 48.65
CA SER A 184 -3.46 2.08 47.39
C SER A 184 -2.78 1.41 46.18
N VAL A 185 -3.55 1.08 45.16
CA VAL A 185 -3.07 0.63 43.84
C VAL A 185 -3.46 1.65 42.78
N SER A 186 -2.54 1.91 41.85
CA SER A 186 -2.76 2.74 40.66
C SER A 186 -2.78 1.85 39.42
N VAL A 187 -3.87 1.88 38.66
CA VAL A 187 -4.08 1.06 37.46
C VAL A 187 -4.24 1.95 36.24
N THR A 188 -3.36 1.79 35.25
CA THR A 188 -3.37 2.57 34.01
C THR A 188 -3.32 1.64 32.79
N SER A 189 -3.89 2.09 31.67
CA SER A 189 -3.75 1.41 30.39
C SER A 189 -3.59 2.38 29.23
N GLU A 190 -3.01 1.88 28.15
CA GLU A 190 -2.96 2.55 26.86
C GLU A 190 -3.58 1.62 25.79
N PRO A 191 -4.74 1.96 25.21
CA PRO A 191 -5.51 3.19 25.43
C PRO A 191 -6.15 3.26 26.82
N ALA A 192 -6.44 4.48 27.29
CA ALA A 192 -7.18 4.70 28.53
C ALA A 192 -8.68 4.37 28.36
N GLY A 193 -9.39 4.21 29.49
CA GLY A 193 -10.82 3.88 29.52
C GLY A 193 -11.15 2.38 29.59
N ALA A 194 -10.16 1.51 29.79
CA ALA A 194 -10.40 0.09 30.03
C ALA A 194 -11.15 -0.12 31.34
N ARG A 195 -12.18 -0.98 31.35
CA ARG A 195 -12.88 -1.43 32.55
C ARG A 195 -11.90 -2.24 33.41
N VAL A 196 -11.83 -1.91 34.69
CA VAL A 196 -10.97 -2.57 35.68
C VAL A 196 -11.86 -3.40 36.60
N GLU A 197 -11.57 -4.70 36.66
CA GLU A 197 -12.10 -5.61 37.68
C GLU A 197 -10.95 -6.02 38.61
N ILE A 198 -11.19 -6.06 39.92
CA ILE A 198 -10.24 -6.56 40.93
C ILE A 198 -10.94 -7.60 41.78
N ASP A 199 -10.34 -8.78 41.93
CA ASP A 199 -10.91 -9.96 42.60
C ASP A 199 -12.32 -10.36 42.08
N GLY A 200 -12.57 -10.09 40.79
CA GLY A 200 -13.87 -10.33 40.14
C GLY A 200 -14.89 -9.20 40.28
N ASP A 201 -14.57 -8.12 40.99
CA ASP A 201 -15.47 -6.97 41.18
C ASP A 201 -15.10 -5.81 40.26
N PRO A 202 -16.06 -5.21 39.52
CA PRO A 202 -15.81 -3.98 38.77
C PRO A 202 -15.53 -2.81 39.73
N VAL A 203 -14.36 -2.19 39.58
CA VAL A 203 -13.89 -1.09 40.45
C VAL A 203 -13.81 0.26 39.74
N GLY A 204 -13.92 0.28 38.41
CA GLY A 204 -13.97 1.51 37.62
C GLY A 204 -13.32 1.35 36.24
N THR A 205 -12.74 2.43 35.72
CA THR A 205 -12.02 2.45 34.45
C THR A 205 -10.65 3.11 34.58
N THR A 206 -9.64 2.65 33.84
CA THR A 206 -8.30 3.27 33.81
C THR A 206 -8.35 4.71 33.25
N PRO A 207 -7.54 5.66 33.77
CA PRO A 207 -6.69 5.55 34.96
C PRO A 207 -7.51 5.49 36.25
N LEU A 208 -7.15 4.59 37.17
CA LEU A 208 -7.86 4.37 38.43
C LEU A 208 -6.87 4.32 39.60
N ASN A 209 -7.15 5.06 40.68
CA ASN A 209 -6.51 4.88 41.98
C ASN A 209 -7.52 4.27 42.96
N TYR A 210 -7.23 3.09 43.49
CA TYR A 210 -8.14 2.31 44.32
C TYR A 210 -7.45 1.83 45.59
N ARG A 211 -8.14 1.79 46.74
CA ARG A 211 -7.56 1.35 48.02
C ARG A 211 -8.13 -0.01 48.40
N LEU A 212 -7.25 -0.95 48.71
CA LEU A 212 -7.56 -2.34 48.99
C LEU A 212 -6.90 -2.78 50.30
N SER A 213 -7.35 -3.92 50.83
CA SER A 213 -6.66 -4.60 51.93
C SER A 213 -5.25 -5.03 51.51
N LEU A 214 -4.37 -5.25 52.48
CA LEU A 214 -3.09 -5.91 52.18
C LEU A 214 -3.31 -7.38 51.80
N GLY A 215 -2.42 -7.91 50.96
CA GLY A 215 -2.48 -9.30 50.50
C GLY A 215 -2.49 -9.43 48.98
N ASP A 216 -2.76 -10.64 48.51
CA ASP A 216 -2.79 -10.98 47.08
C ASP A 216 -4.16 -10.66 46.48
N HIS A 217 -4.13 -10.05 45.30
CA HIS A 217 -5.30 -9.64 44.53
C HIS A 217 -5.13 -10.06 43.06
N GLU A 218 -6.24 -10.30 42.38
CA GLU A 218 -6.30 -10.50 40.92
C GLU A 218 -6.90 -9.26 40.27
N TYR A 219 -6.46 -8.90 39.06
CA TYR A 219 -7.06 -7.86 38.25
C TYR A 219 -7.37 -8.34 36.84
N ARG A 220 -8.37 -7.73 36.22
CA ARG A 220 -8.74 -7.92 34.82
C ARG A 220 -9.04 -6.57 34.18
N LEU A 221 -8.47 -6.35 33.00
CA LEU A 221 -8.66 -5.17 32.18
C LEU A 221 -9.40 -5.56 30.91
N GLU A 222 -10.51 -4.89 30.63
CA GLU A 222 -11.30 -5.09 29.43
C GLU A 222 -11.60 -3.77 28.73
N LEU A 223 -11.23 -3.67 27.46
CA LEU A 223 -11.57 -2.53 26.60
C LEU A 223 -12.20 -3.05 25.31
N ASP A 224 -13.28 -2.41 24.86
CA ASP A 224 -14.01 -2.82 23.67
C ASP A 224 -13.09 -2.93 22.44
N ARG A 225 -13.14 -4.09 21.77
CA ARG A 225 -12.31 -4.45 20.60
C ARG A 225 -10.80 -4.57 20.87
N TYR A 226 -10.38 -4.64 22.13
CA TYR A 226 -9.02 -5.01 22.55
C TYR A 226 -9.01 -6.39 23.21
N GLN A 227 -7.83 -6.99 23.32
CA GLN A 227 -7.64 -8.24 24.06
C GLN A 227 -7.79 -8.00 25.57
N THR A 228 -8.46 -8.92 26.26
CA THR A 228 -8.58 -8.88 27.72
C THR A 228 -7.24 -9.23 28.37
N VAL A 229 -6.82 -8.44 29.35
CA VAL A 229 -5.61 -8.69 30.15
C VAL A 229 -6.01 -9.09 31.56
N SER A 230 -5.31 -10.04 32.18
CA SER A 230 -5.53 -10.45 33.56
C SER A 230 -4.21 -10.78 34.25
N GLY A 231 -4.14 -10.57 35.56
CA GLY A 231 -2.93 -10.87 36.33
C GLY A 231 -3.16 -10.74 37.83
N THR A 232 -2.11 -10.96 38.62
CA THR A 232 -2.17 -10.88 40.09
C THR A 232 -1.14 -9.88 40.62
N PHE A 233 -1.42 -9.26 41.76
CA PHE A 233 -0.51 -8.35 42.46
C PHE A 233 -0.65 -8.51 43.98
N THR A 234 0.41 -8.18 44.72
CA THR A 234 0.41 -8.25 46.19
C THR A 234 0.56 -6.85 46.76
N LEU A 235 -0.36 -6.43 47.62
CA LEU A 235 -0.28 -5.16 48.34
C LEU A 235 0.39 -5.34 49.70
N LEU A 236 1.44 -4.54 49.94
CA LEU A 236 2.20 -4.50 51.20
C LEU A 236 1.93 -3.19 51.96
N ALA A 237 2.13 -3.21 53.28
CA ALA A 237 2.01 -2.02 54.13
C ALA A 237 2.94 -0.90 53.64
N ASP A 238 2.43 0.34 53.63
CA ASP A 238 3.13 1.55 53.19
C ASP A 238 3.66 1.53 51.73
N ALA A 239 3.28 0.54 50.92
CA ALA A 239 3.58 0.46 49.51
C ALA A 239 2.39 0.94 48.65
N SER A 240 2.67 1.60 47.53
CA SER A 240 1.68 1.84 46.48
C SER A 240 2.06 1.00 45.27
N GLU A 241 1.17 0.09 44.87
CA GLU A 241 1.40 -0.75 43.69
C GLU A 241 0.95 -0.03 42.42
N ARG A 242 1.67 -0.27 41.31
CA ARG A 242 1.37 0.34 40.01
C ARG A 242 1.24 -0.75 38.95
N ILE A 243 0.06 -0.84 38.36
CA ILE A 243 -0.29 -1.76 37.29
C ILE A 243 -0.44 -0.95 36.01
N GLU A 244 0.40 -1.21 35.01
CA GLU A 244 0.36 -0.54 33.72
C GLU A 244 0.32 -1.57 32.60
N HIS A 245 -0.60 -1.40 31.64
CA HIS A 245 -0.71 -2.27 30.47
C HIS A 245 -0.89 -1.52 29.16
N GLN A 246 -0.20 -1.96 28.12
CA GLN A 246 -0.55 -1.63 26.75
C GLN A 246 -1.51 -2.71 26.23
N LEU A 247 -2.71 -2.30 25.82
CA LEU A 247 -3.72 -3.22 25.34
C LEU A 247 -3.55 -3.46 23.85
N GLU A 248 -3.50 -4.74 23.46
CA GLU A 248 -3.42 -5.13 22.07
C GLU A 248 -4.79 -5.12 21.42
N ALA A 249 -4.93 -4.43 20.28
CA ALA A 249 -6.15 -4.43 19.50
C ALA A 249 -6.48 -5.83 18.97
N GLN A 250 -7.77 -6.18 18.91
CA GLN A 250 -8.20 -7.40 18.24
C GLN A 250 -8.07 -7.24 16.72
N SER A 251 -7.74 -8.33 16.02
CA SER A 251 -7.74 -8.32 14.55
C SER A 251 -9.16 -8.10 14.01
N GLY A 252 -9.28 -7.30 12.96
CA GLY A 252 -10.46 -7.23 12.12
C GLY A 252 -10.53 -8.43 11.17
N ALA A 253 -11.65 -8.59 10.49
CA ALA A 253 -11.83 -9.63 9.49
C ALA A 253 -12.50 -9.12 8.23
N LEU A 254 -11.95 -9.49 7.08
CA LEU A 254 -12.47 -9.22 5.76
C LEU A 254 -13.07 -10.49 5.16
N VAL A 255 -14.27 -10.38 4.61
CA VAL A 255 -14.92 -11.41 3.79
C VAL A 255 -15.31 -10.80 2.45
N LEU A 256 -14.73 -11.31 1.37
CA LEU A 256 -15.11 -10.93 0.02
C LEU A 256 -16.26 -11.82 -0.48
N LEU A 257 -17.24 -11.19 -1.11
CA LEU A 257 -18.43 -11.83 -1.69
C LEU A 257 -18.41 -11.65 -3.21
N ASN A 258 -19.05 -12.57 -3.93
CA ASN A 258 -19.15 -12.56 -5.40
C ASN A 258 -17.80 -12.65 -6.14
N THR A 259 -16.77 -13.20 -5.51
CA THR A 259 -15.50 -13.43 -6.17
C THR A 259 -15.62 -14.61 -7.17
N PRO A 260 -15.05 -14.49 -8.38
CA PRO A 260 -15.01 -15.61 -9.32
C PRO A 260 -14.33 -16.86 -8.73
N PRO A 261 -14.61 -18.06 -9.26
CA PRO A 261 -13.82 -19.25 -8.94
C PRO A 261 -12.33 -18.99 -9.18
N ASP A 262 -11.48 -19.50 -8.30
CA ASP A 262 -10.01 -19.35 -8.34
C ASP A 262 -9.46 -17.92 -8.17
N ALA A 263 -10.31 -16.96 -7.75
CA ALA A 263 -9.85 -15.62 -7.41
C ALA A 263 -8.85 -15.63 -6.24
N GLN A 264 -7.78 -14.85 -6.35
CA GLN A 264 -6.76 -14.63 -5.34
C GLN A 264 -6.89 -13.21 -4.78
N ILE A 265 -6.72 -13.06 -3.47
CA ILE A 265 -6.65 -11.77 -2.79
C ILE A 265 -5.19 -11.43 -2.49
N ILE A 266 -4.84 -10.18 -2.78
CA ILE A 266 -3.55 -9.55 -2.47
C ILE A 266 -3.87 -8.34 -1.60
N VAL A 267 -3.09 -8.13 -0.53
CA VAL A 267 -3.28 -7.03 0.42
C VAL A 267 -1.95 -6.31 0.55
N ASP A 268 -1.93 -5.01 0.23
CA ASP A 268 -0.74 -4.16 0.20
C ASP A 268 0.41 -4.77 -0.64
N GLY A 269 0.05 -5.40 -1.76
CA GLY A 269 0.99 -6.08 -2.66
C GLY A 269 1.36 -7.51 -2.25
N GLU A 270 1.03 -7.97 -1.04
CA GLU A 270 1.34 -9.31 -0.55
C GLU A 270 0.18 -10.29 -0.80
N PRO A 271 0.41 -11.45 -1.45
CA PRO A 271 -0.63 -12.43 -1.70
C PRO A 271 -1.11 -13.09 -0.39
N ARG A 272 -2.43 -13.10 -0.16
CA ARG A 272 -3.07 -13.67 1.03
C ARG A 272 -3.86 -14.96 0.75
N GLY A 273 -3.76 -15.48 -0.47
CA GLY A 273 -4.39 -16.73 -0.90
C GLY A 273 -5.77 -16.55 -1.54
N PRO A 274 -6.64 -17.57 -1.49
CA PRO A 274 -7.92 -17.54 -2.18
C PRO A 274 -8.89 -16.48 -1.61
N ALA A 275 -9.53 -15.73 -2.50
CA ALA A 275 -10.41 -14.60 -2.15
C ALA A 275 -11.76 -15.00 -1.54
N ASN A 276 -12.08 -16.31 -1.45
CA ASN A 276 -13.34 -16.82 -0.90
C ASN A 276 -13.28 -17.19 0.60
N HIS A 277 -12.14 -16.95 1.28
CA HIS A 277 -12.00 -17.22 2.71
C HIS A 277 -12.09 -15.94 3.55
N ARG A 278 -12.40 -16.12 4.84
CA ARG A 278 -12.31 -15.06 5.85
C ARG A 278 -10.84 -14.75 6.10
N LEU A 279 -10.43 -13.50 5.90
CA LEU A 279 -9.08 -13.03 6.12
C LEU A 279 -9.04 -12.17 7.38
N GLU A 280 -8.19 -12.53 8.35
CA GLU A 280 -7.96 -11.75 9.56
C GLU A 280 -6.77 -10.82 9.36
N LEU A 281 -6.96 -9.54 9.68
CA LEU A 281 -5.95 -8.51 9.53
C LEU A 281 -5.95 -7.62 10.77
N PRO A 282 -4.80 -7.06 11.18
CA PRO A 282 -4.76 -6.00 12.18
C PRO A 282 -5.67 -4.82 11.82
N GLU A 283 -5.87 -3.91 12.77
CA GLU A 283 -6.50 -2.63 12.42
C GLU A 283 -5.61 -1.83 11.47
N GLY A 284 -6.23 -1.11 10.54
CA GLY A 284 -5.50 -0.33 9.56
C GLY A 284 -6.26 -0.07 8.28
N SER A 285 -5.61 0.68 7.39
CA SER A 285 -6.06 0.91 6.02
C SER A 285 -5.25 0.05 5.08
N TYR A 286 -5.92 -0.67 4.19
CA TYR A 286 -5.36 -1.68 3.32
C TYR A 286 -5.76 -1.40 1.86
N GLU A 287 -4.83 -1.55 0.93
CA GLU A 287 -5.15 -1.67 -0.50
C GLU A 287 -5.37 -3.15 -0.82
N ILE A 288 -6.60 -3.50 -1.18
CA ILE A 288 -6.96 -4.85 -1.58
C ILE A 288 -6.98 -4.95 -3.11
N GLU A 289 -6.37 -6.01 -3.62
CA GLU A 289 -6.39 -6.36 -5.03
C GLU A 289 -6.92 -7.79 -5.20
N VAL A 290 -7.93 -7.96 -6.07
CA VAL A 290 -8.50 -9.26 -6.39
C VAL A 290 -8.21 -9.60 -7.84
N ARG A 291 -7.55 -10.74 -8.05
CA ARG A 291 -7.18 -11.25 -9.38
C ARG A 291 -7.87 -12.59 -9.63
N ALA A 292 -8.44 -12.75 -10.82
CA ALA A 292 -8.99 -14.03 -11.26
C ALA A 292 -8.70 -14.25 -12.76
N PRO A 293 -8.35 -15.46 -13.20
CA PRO A 293 -8.14 -15.73 -14.62
C PRO A 293 -9.37 -15.38 -15.46
N GLY A 294 -9.19 -14.59 -16.51
CA GLY A 294 -10.28 -14.18 -17.41
C GLY A 294 -11.08 -12.95 -16.95
N TYR A 295 -10.69 -12.31 -15.84
CA TYR A 295 -11.33 -11.11 -15.32
C TYR A 295 -10.34 -9.94 -15.18
N ASP A 296 -10.85 -8.72 -15.27
CA ASP A 296 -10.08 -7.52 -14.99
C ASP A 296 -9.78 -7.43 -13.49
N THR A 297 -8.56 -7.01 -13.16
CA THR A 297 -8.11 -6.86 -11.78
C THR A 297 -8.95 -5.81 -11.04
N HIS A 298 -9.50 -6.18 -9.89
CA HIS A 298 -10.26 -5.26 -9.04
C HIS A 298 -9.39 -4.71 -7.91
N ARG A 299 -9.40 -3.38 -7.69
CA ARG A 299 -8.67 -2.71 -6.61
C ARG A 299 -9.59 -1.81 -5.79
N GLU A 300 -9.45 -1.87 -4.47
CA GLU A 300 -10.22 -1.06 -3.52
C GLU A 300 -9.35 -0.75 -2.29
N THR A 301 -9.57 0.40 -1.65
CA THR A 301 -9.00 0.70 -0.34
C THR A 301 -10.04 0.41 0.75
N LEU A 302 -9.62 -0.29 1.80
CA LEU A 302 -10.47 -0.71 2.90
C LEU A 302 -9.85 -0.29 4.24
N GLU A 303 -10.65 0.33 5.10
CA GLU A 303 -10.32 0.50 6.51
C GLU A 303 -10.95 -0.61 7.35
N LEU A 304 -10.14 -1.25 8.20
CA LEU A 304 -10.55 -2.23 9.20
C LEU A 304 -10.34 -1.66 10.59
N THR A 305 -11.41 -1.65 11.38
CA THR A 305 -11.31 -1.35 12.82
C THR A 305 -11.15 -2.64 13.64
N PRO A 306 -10.58 -2.57 14.85
CA PRO A 306 -10.36 -3.76 15.68
C PRO A 306 -11.64 -4.58 15.88
N GLY A 307 -11.54 -5.90 15.85
CA GLY A 307 -12.67 -6.82 16.06
C GLY A 307 -13.83 -6.71 15.05
N GLN A 308 -13.76 -5.81 14.06
CA GLN A 308 -14.81 -5.60 13.07
C GLN A 308 -14.76 -6.69 11.99
N SER A 309 -15.91 -7.27 11.67
CA SER A 309 -16.06 -8.11 10.48
C SER A 309 -16.67 -7.29 9.34
N VAL A 310 -15.86 -7.00 8.31
CA VAL A 310 -16.30 -6.29 7.11
C VAL A 310 -16.60 -7.28 5.98
N GLN A 311 -17.75 -7.11 5.34
CA GLN A 311 -18.10 -7.80 4.10
C GLN A 311 -18.00 -6.83 2.92
N ARG A 312 -17.33 -7.24 1.84
CA ARG A 312 -17.22 -6.46 0.60
C ARG A 312 -17.67 -7.31 -0.58
N ARG A 313 -18.56 -6.75 -1.40
CA ARG A 313 -19.02 -7.40 -2.62
C ARG A 313 -18.13 -6.94 -3.76
N VAL A 314 -17.37 -7.87 -4.32
CA VAL A 314 -16.49 -7.61 -5.46
C VAL A 314 -17.27 -7.92 -6.74
N GLN A 315 -17.22 -6.99 -7.69
CA GLN A 315 -17.72 -7.22 -9.04
C GLN A 315 -16.53 -7.13 -9.99
N MET A 316 -16.28 -8.22 -10.71
CA MET A 316 -15.19 -8.31 -11.68
C MET A 316 -15.79 -8.46 -13.07
N ASP A 317 -15.28 -7.66 -14.00
CA ASP A 317 -15.69 -7.71 -15.41
C ASP A 317 -14.82 -8.71 -16.16
N GLU A 318 -15.43 -9.51 -17.04
CA GLU A 318 -14.69 -10.45 -17.88
C GLU A 318 -13.76 -9.70 -18.85
N THR A 319 -12.48 -10.08 -18.85
CA THR A 319 -11.53 -9.61 -19.86
C THR A 319 -11.95 -10.07 -21.24
N HIS A 320 -11.93 -9.16 -22.22
CA HIS A 320 -12.12 -9.53 -23.62
C HIS A 320 -11.06 -10.58 -24.01
N PRO A 321 -11.39 -11.68 -24.72
CA PRO A 321 -10.47 -12.80 -24.96
C PRO A 321 -9.12 -12.42 -25.59
N LEU A 322 -9.15 -11.33 -26.39
CA LEU A 322 -7.99 -10.75 -27.05
C LEU A 322 -7.20 -9.76 -26.18
N LEU A 323 -7.82 -9.10 -25.21
CA LEU A 323 -7.20 -8.08 -24.37
C LEU A 323 -7.05 -8.63 -22.95
N ARG A 324 -5.84 -9.10 -22.64
CA ARG A 324 -5.53 -9.73 -21.36
C ARG A 324 -4.51 -8.90 -20.61
N ASP A 325 -4.61 -8.90 -19.29
CA ASP A 325 -3.55 -8.36 -18.45
C ASP A 325 -2.30 -9.25 -18.60
N VAL A 326 -1.32 -8.73 -19.33
CA VAL A 326 0.07 -9.20 -19.25
C VAL A 326 0.75 -8.21 -18.34
N ALA A 327 1.39 -8.71 -17.28
CA ALA A 327 2.20 -7.93 -16.34
C ALA A 327 3.08 -6.95 -17.14
N ALA A 328 2.63 -5.69 -17.25
CA ALA A 328 3.29 -4.70 -18.08
C ALA A 328 4.66 -4.40 -17.50
N ASP A 329 4.75 -4.42 -16.18
CA ASP A 329 5.99 -4.45 -15.40
C ASP A 329 6.90 -5.61 -15.80
N ALA A 330 6.43 -6.83 -16.06
CA ALA A 330 7.31 -7.91 -16.54
C ALA A 330 7.94 -7.61 -17.92
N ILE A 331 7.25 -6.84 -18.79
CA ILE A 331 7.79 -6.37 -20.08
C ILE A 331 8.70 -5.14 -19.90
N MET A 332 8.47 -4.33 -18.85
CA MET A 332 9.13 -3.04 -18.58
C MET A 332 10.32 -3.12 -17.62
N GLN A 333 10.35 -4.12 -16.71
CA GLN A 333 11.37 -4.31 -15.67
C GLN A 333 12.75 -4.56 -16.29
N ASN A 334 12.80 -5.16 -17.47
CA ASN A 334 14.06 -5.36 -18.18
C ASN A 334 14.42 -4.12 -18.99
N ARG A 335 15.38 -3.35 -18.46
CA ARG A 335 15.91 -2.18 -19.17
C ARG A 335 16.60 -2.58 -20.47
N TYR A 336 17.34 -3.68 -20.50
CA TYR A 336 17.97 -4.21 -21.73
C TYR A 336 17.12 -5.31 -22.34
N ILE A 337 16.70 -5.10 -23.59
CA ILE A 337 15.79 -5.98 -24.30
C ILE A 337 16.41 -6.36 -25.64
N ALA A 338 16.62 -7.66 -25.85
CA ALA A 338 16.93 -8.22 -27.16
C ALA A 338 15.65 -8.81 -27.77
N ARG A 339 15.38 -8.49 -29.04
CA ARG A 339 14.23 -9.04 -29.78
C ARG A 339 14.70 -9.68 -31.06
N LEU A 340 14.30 -10.93 -31.27
CA LEU A 340 14.42 -11.62 -32.55
C LEU A 340 13.03 -11.69 -33.19
N THR A 341 12.89 -11.12 -34.38
CA THR A 341 11.63 -11.05 -35.12
C THR A 341 11.82 -11.65 -36.50
N TYR A 342 10.92 -12.53 -36.92
CA TYR A 342 10.78 -12.87 -38.33
C TYR A 342 9.82 -11.88 -38.97
N ASP A 343 10.31 -11.06 -39.89
CA ASP A 343 9.56 -10.01 -40.59
C ASP A 343 9.24 -10.45 -42.02
N HIS A 344 7.99 -10.27 -42.44
CA HIS A 344 7.57 -10.26 -43.84
C HIS A 344 7.11 -8.86 -44.19
N SER A 345 7.72 -8.23 -45.19
CA SER A 345 7.41 -6.85 -45.57
C SER A 345 6.90 -6.73 -47.00
N PHE A 346 6.16 -5.66 -47.25
CA PHE A 346 5.72 -5.21 -48.55
C PHE A 346 6.22 -3.79 -48.76
N GLN A 347 6.96 -3.57 -49.85
CA GLN A 347 7.56 -2.27 -50.14
C GLN A 347 7.75 -2.06 -51.63
N SER A 348 7.64 -0.80 -52.07
CA SER A 348 8.01 -0.39 -53.42
C SER A 348 9.44 0.10 -53.41
N THR A 349 10.34 -0.71 -53.95
CA THR A 349 11.79 -0.49 -53.88
C THR A 349 12.33 -0.07 -55.25
N THR A 350 13.32 0.82 -55.26
CA THR A 350 13.99 1.25 -56.50
C THR A 350 15.18 0.34 -56.82
N PHE A 351 15.49 0.23 -58.11
CA PHE A 351 16.70 -0.44 -58.61
C PHE A 351 17.68 0.55 -59.25
N GLU A 352 17.42 1.86 -59.11
CA GLU A 352 18.30 2.93 -59.55
C GLU A 352 19.65 2.88 -58.83
N ASP A 353 20.73 3.21 -59.54
CA ASP A 353 22.11 3.24 -59.03
C ASP A 353 22.73 1.92 -58.58
N TYR A 354 22.06 0.79 -58.83
CA TYR A 354 22.64 -0.53 -58.61
C TYR A 354 23.80 -0.78 -59.59
N ARG A 355 24.98 -1.11 -59.06
CA ARG A 355 26.23 -1.25 -59.83
C ARG A 355 26.98 -2.52 -59.49
N ALA A 356 27.74 -3.04 -60.44
CA ALA A 356 28.68 -4.15 -60.23
C ALA A 356 29.98 -3.97 -61.00
N SER A 357 30.99 -4.75 -60.63
CA SER A 357 32.24 -4.88 -61.38
C SER A 357 32.59 -6.36 -61.51
N LEU A 358 32.86 -6.82 -62.74
CA LEU A 358 33.40 -8.14 -63.03
C LEU A 358 34.70 -7.95 -63.82
N GLY A 359 35.85 -8.19 -63.17
CA GLY A 359 37.14 -7.78 -63.74
C GLY A 359 37.19 -6.25 -63.90
N GLU A 360 37.57 -5.78 -65.09
CA GLU A 360 37.59 -4.35 -65.45
C GLU A 360 36.24 -3.83 -65.96
N THR A 361 35.30 -4.73 -66.26
CA THR A 361 33.98 -4.37 -66.78
C THR A 361 33.06 -3.90 -65.67
N ARG A 362 32.49 -2.72 -65.83
CA ARG A 362 31.48 -2.15 -64.92
C ARG A 362 30.10 -2.36 -65.49
N PHE A 363 29.15 -2.64 -64.61
CA PHE A 363 27.74 -2.79 -64.93
C PHE A 363 26.91 -1.83 -64.11
N SER A 364 25.86 -1.24 -64.70
CA SER A 364 24.86 -0.47 -63.97
C SER A 364 23.46 -0.85 -64.41
N PHE A 365 22.52 -0.91 -63.46
CA PHE A 365 21.11 -1.05 -63.78
C PHE A 365 20.65 0.14 -64.65
N LEU A 366 19.84 -0.13 -65.68
CA LEU A 366 19.27 0.91 -66.55
C LEU A 366 17.76 1.00 -66.38
N SER A 367 17.05 -0.08 -66.69
CA SER A 367 15.59 -0.08 -66.73
C SER A 367 15.05 -1.49 -66.65
N PHE A 368 13.77 -1.62 -66.32
CA PHE A 368 13.06 -2.87 -66.47
C PHE A 368 12.48 -3.01 -67.88
N ARG A 369 12.36 -4.26 -68.34
CA ARG A 369 11.69 -4.60 -69.60
C ARG A 369 10.23 -4.98 -69.34
N GLN A 370 9.32 -4.43 -70.12
CA GLN A 370 7.91 -4.80 -70.11
C GLN A 370 7.37 -4.76 -71.54
N ASP A 371 6.73 -5.83 -71.99
CA ASP A 371 6.18 -5.98 -73.36
C ASP A 371 7.24 -5.79 -74.48
N GLY A 372 8.51 -6.11 -74.19
CA GLY A 372 9.62 -5.96 -75.14
C GLY A 372 10.20 -4.55 -75.24
N GLU A 373 9.71 -3.58 -74.46
CA GLU A 373 10.22 -2.21 -74.43
C GLU A 373 10.85 -1.84 -73.07
N ALA A 374 11.81 -0.92 -73.11
CA ALA A 374 12.44 -0.36 -71.91
C ALA A 374 11.51 0.64 -71.22
N ARG A 375 11.23 0.42 -69.92
CA ARG A 375 10.49 1.38 -69.09
C ARG A 375 11.39 2.04 -68.06
N HIS A 376 11.42 3.37 -68.05
CA HIS A 376 12.14 4.17 -67.05
C HIS A 376 11.53 4.12 -65.64
N ASP A 377 10.46 3.33 -65.41
CA ASP A 377 10.00 3.07 -64.05
C ASP A 377 10.91 2.04 -63.38
N VAL A 378 11.82 2.53 -62.56
CA VAL A 378 12.84 1.78 -61.81
C VAL A 378 12.33 1.21 -60.48
N ARG A 379 11.06 1.46 -60.11
CA ARG A 379 10.49 0.96 -58.83
C ARG A 379 9.71 -0.33 -59.03
N ARG A 380 9.86 -1.29 -58.11
CA ARG A 380 9.08 -2.54 -58.11
C ARG A 380 8.56 -2.86 -56.73
N LEU A 381 7.32 -3.34 -56.68
CA LEU A 381 6.75 -3.91 -55.47
C LEU A 381 7.46 -5.24 -55.19
N VAL A 382 8.06 -5.34 -54.01
CA VAL A 382 8.74 -6.54 -53.53
C VAL A 382 8.18 -6.94 -52.18
N SER A 383 8.20 -8.24 -51.89
CA SER A 383 7.68 -8.80 -50.64
C SER A 383 8.75 -9.62 -49.88
N PRO A 384 9.84 -8.99 -49.43
CA PRO A 384 10.93 -9.74 -48.82
C PRO A 384 10.57 -10.20 -47.40
N ASN A 385 11.21 -11.28 -47.00
CA ASN A 385 11.09 -11.85 -45.67
C ASN A 385 12.47 -12.14 -45.08
N GLY A 386 12.54 -12.19 -43.76
CA GLY A 386 13.78 -12.52 -43.09
C GLY A 386 13.76 -12.23 -41.60
N LEU A 387 14.94 -12.00 -41.04
CA LEU A 387 15.13 -11.85 -39.60
C LEU A 387 15.53 -10.42 -39.27
N ARG A 388 14.97 -9.91 -38.17
CA ARG A 388 15.32 -8.64 -37.53
C ARG A 388 15.73 -8.91 -36.09
N LEU A 389 16.88 -8.35 -35.70
CA LEU A 389 17.42 -8.39 -34.36
C LEU A 389 17.49 -6.95 -33.82
N ASP A 390 16.77 -6.68 -32.73
CA ASP A 390 16.80 -5.38 -32.05
C ASP A 390 17.45 -5.53 -30.68
N PHE A 391 18.48 -4.73 -30.41
CA PHE A 391 19.01 -4.52 -29.06
C PHE A 391 18.59 -3.14 -28.60
N SER A 392 17.86 -3.07 -27.49
CA SER A 392 17.26 -1.83 -27.01
C SER A 392 17.41 -1.65 -25.52
N TYR A 393 17.55 -0.40 -25.11
CA TYR A 393 17.45 0.05 -23.74
C TYR A 393 16.12 0.78 -23.56
N SER A 394 15.27 0.34 -22.64
CA SER A 394 13.93 0.91 -22.45
C SER A 394 13.74 1.40 -21.01
N TRP A 395 13.18 2.59 -20.90
CA TRP A 395 12.46 3.09 -19.74
C TRP A 395 10.98 2.72 -19.88
N ASP A 396 10.10 3.37 -19.11
CA ASP A 396 8.67 3.10 -19.12
C ASP A 396 8.07 3.26 -20.53
N ASN A 397 7.91 4.49 -20.99
CA ASN A 397 7.32 4.75 -22.31
C ASN A 397 8.36 5.09 -23.39
N PHE A 398 9.60 5.41 -22.99
CA PHE A 398 10.67 5.78 -23.90
C PHE A 398 11.76 4.73 -23.93
N GLY A 399 12.46 4.62 -25.05
CA GLY A 399 13.56 3.70 -25.24
C GLY A 399 14.50 4.16 -26.34
N LEU A 400 15.68 3.57 -26.33
CA LEU A 400 16.72 3.72 -27.32
C LEU A 400 17.03 2.34 -27.90
N VAL A 401 16.74 2.13 -29.18
CA VAL A 401 17.22 0.95 -29.91
C VAL A 401 18.68 1.20 -30.23
N LEU A 402 19.58 0.57 -29.47
CA LEU A 402 21.02 0.72 -29.60
C LEU A 402 21.49 0.27 -30.99
N LEU A 403 21.01 -0.88 -31.43
CA LEU A 403 21.24 -1.42 -32.77
C LEU A 403 20.06 -2.27 -33.21
N SER A 404 19.54 -1.99 -34.40
CA SER A 404 18.64 -2.88 -35.13
C SER A 404 19.33 -3.37 -36.40
N ALA A 405 19.41 -4.68 -36.58
CA ALA A 405 19.94 -5.31 -37.78
C ALA A 405 18.86 -6.20 -38.40
N SER A 406 18.59 -6.06 -39.70
CA SER A 406 17.68 -6.94 -40.41
C SER A 406 18.28 -7.44 -41.71
N TYR A 407 18.14 -8.74 -41.95
CA TYR A 407 18.51 -9.39 -43.21
C TYR A 407 17.26 -9.94 -43.88
N LEU A 408 16.93 -9.37 -45.03
CA LEU A 408 15.72 -9.63 -45.78
C LEU A 408 16.08 -10.17 -47.17
N SER A 409 15.28 -11.09 -47.71
CA SER A 409 15.46 -11.60 -49.06
C SER A 409 14.14 -11.85 -49.76
N THR A 410 14.13 -11.72 -51.09
CA THR A 410 13.03 -12.17 -51.95
C THR A 410 13.61 -12.77 -53.22
N ALA A 411 12.98 -13.84 -53.71
CA ALA A 411 13.16 -14.27 -55.09
C ALA A 411 12.40 -13.33 -56.03
N LEU A 412 12.93 -13.11 -57.22
CA LEU A 412 12.37 -12.24 -58.24
C LEU A 412 12.45 -12.96 -59.59
N ASP A 413 11.59 -12.54 -60.52
CA ASP A 413 11.66 -12.94 -61.93
C ASP A 413 11.28 -11.71 -62.76
N LEU A 414 12.23 -10.78 -62.84
CA LEU A 414 12.03 -9.50 -63.52
C LEU A 414 13.02 -9.38 -64.67
N GLU A 415 12.52 -9.08 -65.85
CA GLU A 415 13.37 -8.79 -67.01
C GLU A 415 13.85 -7.34 -66.95
N ALA A 416 15.14 -7.12 -67.23
CA ALA A 416 15.76 -5.81 -67.12
C ALA A 416 16.89 -5.61 -68.15
N TYR A 417 17.30 -4.36 -68.28
CA TYR A 417 18.46 -3.94 -69.04
C TYR A 417 19.55 -3.44 -68.09
N VAL A 418 20.78 -3.83 -68.37
CA VAL A 418 21.98 -3.40 -67.65
C VAL A 418 22.98 -2.82 -68.65
N SER A 419 23.60 -1.69 -68.30
CA SER A 419 24.70 -1.12 -69.09
C SER A 419 25.99 -1.87 -68.82
N SER A 420 26.90 -1.90 -69.79
CA SER A 420 28.25 -2.43 -69.62
C SER A 420 29.27 -1.40 -70.09
N SER A 421 30.42 -1.31 -69.43
CA SER A 421 31.53 -0.52 -69.95
C SER A 421 32.27 -1.19 -71.12
N ALA A 422 31.92 -2.44 -71.46
CA ALA A 422 32.56 -3.21 -72.53
C ALA A 422 31.76 -3.23 -73.85
N VAL A 423 30.48 -2.88 -73.81
CA VAL A 423 29.56 -2.92 -74.96
C VAL A 423 28.64 -1.70 -74.89
N ASP A 424 28.44 -1.02 -76.02
CA ASP A 424 27.60 0.19 -76.09
C ASP A 424 26.10 -0.12 -75.97
N ASP A 425 25.68 -1.31 -76.42
CA ASP A 425 24.29 -1.76 -76.37
C ASP A 425 23.90 -2.31 -74.97
N PRO A 426 22.69 -2.00 -74.46
CA PRO A 426 22.18 -2.56 -73.22
C PRO A 426 22.11 -4.10 -73.25
N ILE A 427 22.52 -4.73 -72.15
CA ILE A 427 22.48 -6.19 -72.00
C ILE A 427 21.15 -6.59 -71.35
N GLU A 428 20.44 -7.54 -71.98
CA GLU A 428 19.25 -8.17 -71.41
C GLU A 428 19.63 -9.10 -70.27
N VAL A 429 18.98 -8.91 -69.13
CA VAL A 429 19.20 -9.71 -67.92
C VAL A 429 17.88 -10.08 -67.26
N ARG A 430 17.92 -11.13 -66.45
CA ARG A 430 16.88 -11.51 -65.51
C ARG A 430 17.37 -11.25 -64.09
N ILE A 431 16.59 -10.47 -63.35
CA ILE A 431 16.79 -10.22 -61.93
C ILE A 431 16.16 -11.37 -61.15
N GLU A 432 17.01 -12.19 -60.53
CA GLU A 432 16.59 -13.46 -59.90
C GLU A 432 16.32 -13.31 -58.40
N LYS A 433 17.02 -12.39 -57.74
CA LYS A 433 17.02 -12.30 -56.29
C LYS A 433 17.43 -10.92 -55.80
N LEU A 434 16.75 -10.45 -54.77
CA LEU A 434 17.13 -9.29 -53.97
C LEU A 434 17.44 -9.75 -52.54
N GLN A 435 18.54 -9.25 -52.00
CA GLN A 435 18.96 -9.43 -50.60
C GLN A 435 19.28 -8.05 -50.02
N ARG A 436 18.76 -7.75 -48.84
CA ARG A 436 18.96 -6.47 -48.15
C ARG A 436 19.45 -6.71 -46.74
N LEU A 437 20.60 -6.13 -46.39
CA LEU A 437 21.04 -5.96 -45.01
C LEU A 437 20.78 -4.51 -44.61
N GLN A 438 19.96 -4.32 -43.59
CA GLN A 438 19.64 -3.01 -43.05
C GLN A 438 20.19 -2.90 -41.62
N LEU A 439 21.00 -1.89 -41.38
CA LEU A 439 21.56 -1.56 -40.07
C LEU A 439 21.02 -0.19 -39.62
N ARG A 440 20.45 -0.13 -38.41
CA ARG A 440 19.88 1.10 -37.85
C ARG A 440 20.36 1.28 -36.41
N PRO A 441 21.40 2.11 -36.20
CA PRO A 441 21.88 2.43 -34.87
C PRO A 441 21.00 3.50 -34.20
N LEU A 442 20.97 3.50 -32.87
CA LEU A 442 20.51 4.61 -32.03
C LEU A 442 19.12 5.18 -32.41
N GLN A 443 18.12 4.32 -32.54
CA GLN A 443 16.76 4.77 -32.84
C GLN A 443 16.05 5.18 -31.56
N LEU A 444 15.48 6.38 -31.55
CA LEU A 444 14.56 6.80 -30.50
C LEU A 444 13.25 6.04 -30.66
N ARG A 445 12.75 5.47 -29.57
CA ARG A 445 11.50 4.72 -29.55
C ARG A 445 10.59 5.24 -28.45
N TYR A 446 9.33 5.49 -28.80
CA TYR A 446 8.24 5.66 -27.85
C TYR A 446 7.34 4.43 -27.94
N ARG A 447 6.85 3.95 -26.80
CA ARG A 447 5.89 2.85 -26.70
C ARG A 447 4.87 3.17 -25.61
N HIS A 448 3.64 2.74 -25.81
CA HIS A 448 2.60 2.87 -24.80
C HIS A 448 1.78 1.57 -24.75
N PHE A 449 1.61 1.05 -23.54
CA PHE A 449 0.95 -0.23 -23.28
C PHE A 449 -0.51 -0.03 -22.91
N PHE A 450 -1.38 -0.77 -23.58
CA PHE A 450 -2.78 -0.98 -23.24
C PHE A 450 -2.99 -2.48 -23.07
N LYS A 451 -3.02 -2.96 -21.82
CA LYS A 451 -3.03 -4.40 -21.51
C LYS A 451 -1.87 -5.10 -22.27
N ASN A 452 -2.17 -6.12 -23.07
CA ASN A 452 -1.19 -6.85 -23.87
C ASN A 452 -0.90 -6.27 -25.27
N VAL A 453 -1.32 -5.03 -25.56
CA VAL A 453 -1.03 -4.33 -26.82
C VAL A 453 -0.10 -3.15 -26.54
N ALA A 454 1.00 -3.03 -27.28
CA ALA A 454 1.87 -1.87 -27.24
C ALA A 454 1.86 -1.13 -28.57
N VAL A 455 1.34 0.09 -28.60
CA VAL A 455 1.52 1.00 -29.74
C VAL A 455 2.90 1.66 -29.63
N PHE A 456 3.58 1.84 -30.76
CA PHE A 456 4.92 2.42 -30.76
C PHE A 456 5.20 3.34 -31.94
N ALA A 457 6.16 4.23 -31.72
CA ALA A 457 6.76 5.08 -32.74
C ALA A 457 8.29 4.97 -32.64
N GLU A 458 8.97 4.98 -33.78
CA GLU A 458 10.41 4.87 -33.91
C GLU A 458 10.92 5.99 -34.82
N LEU A 459 11.98 6.68 -34.42
CA LEU A 459 12.66 7.68 -35.22
C LEU A 459 14.16 7.40 -35.19
N GLY A 460 14.80 7.41 -36.36
CA GLY A 460 16.24 7.26 -36.41
C GLY A 460 16.76 7.31 -37.84
N SER A 461 17.97 6.82 -38.03
CA SER A 461 18.59 6.65 -39.33
C SER A 461 19.09 5.22 -39.50
N GLY A 462 19.50 4.89 -40.72
CA GLY A 462 20.12 3.61 -41.01
C GLY A 462 20.82 3.59 -42.34
N ILE A 463 21.37 2.43 -42.66
CA ILE A 463 22.07 2.14 -43.90
C ILE A 463 21.46 0.85 -44.46
N ASN A 464 21.03 0.90 -45.72
CA ASN A 464 20.65 -0.26 -46.52
C ASN A 464 21.85 -0.69 -47.36
N MET A 465 22.12 -1.99 -47.38
CA MET A 465 23.09 -2.63 -48.26
C MET A 465 22.35 -3.70 -49.05
N ASP A 466 22.17 -3.45 -50.34
CA ASP A 466 21.39 -4.29 -51.23
C ASP A 466 22.30 -5.04 -52.19
N TRP A 467 21.92 -6.29 -52.47
CA TRP A 467 22.53 -7.16 -53.46
C TRP A 467 21.45 -7.75 -54.35
N VAL A 468 21.60 -7.54 -55.65
CA VAL A 468 20.68 -8.00 -56.69
C VAL A 468 21.44 -8.90 -57.65
N ARG A 469 21.01 -10.16 -57.73
CA ARG A 469 21.58 -11.14 -58.66
C ARG A 469 20.93 -11.00 -60.02
N ALA A 470 21.74 -10.75 -61.04
CA ALA A 470 21.33 -10.63 -62.43
C ALA A 470 22.03 -11.69 -63.28
N SER A 471 21.27 -12.44 -64.07
CA SER A 471 21.77 -13.45 -65.02
C SER A 471 21.33 -13.14 -66.43
N GLY A 472 22.05 -13.62 -67.44
CA GLY A 472 21.71 -13.43 -68.85
C GLY A 472 22.68 -14.17 -69.74
N ASP A 473 22.33 -14.35 -71.02
CA ASP A 473 23.15 -15.13 -71.96
C ASP A 473 24.55 -14.51 -72.18
N LEU A 474 24.65 -13.19 -72.06
CA LEU A 474 25.91 -12.44 -72.15
C LEU A 474 26.61 -12.24 -70.79
N LEU A 475 26.04 -12.76 -69.70
CA LEU A 475 26.54 -12.68 -68.33
C LEU A 475 26.78 -14.08 -67.74
N ASP A 476 27.82 -14.75 -68.24
CA ASP A 476 28.33 -16.01 -67.68
C ASP A 476 29.77 -15.81 -67.14
N PRO A 477 29.97 -15.72 -65.81
CA PRO A 477 29.00 -15.98 -64.73
C PRO A 477 28.02 -14.81 -64.47
N PRO A 478 26.89 -15.08 -63.77
CA PRO A 478 25.95 -14.04 -63.33
C PRO A 478 26.62 -12.95 -62.49
N VAL A 479 26.13 -11.73 -62.63
CA VAL A 479 26.66 -10.55 -61.95
C VAL A 479 25.77 -10.18 -60.76
N THR A 480 26.38 -9.76 -59.65
CA THR A 480 25.65 -9.24 -58.49
C THR A 480 25.81 -7.73 -58.41
N LEU A 481 24.73 -7.02 -58.73
CA LEU A 481 24.63 -5.58 -58.58
C LEU A 481 24.44 -5.25 -57.09
N SER A 482 25.05 -4.17 -56.63
CA SER A 482 24.92 -3.70 -55.25
C SER A 482 24.65 -2.22 -55.17
N ASN A 483 23.95 -1.81 -54.12
CA ASN A 483 23.74 -0.42 -53.76
C ASN A 483 23.79 -0.27 -52.23
N SER A 484 24.32 0.86 -51.75
CA SER A 484 24.43 1.18 -50.33
C SER A 484 23.97 2.61 -50.07
N GLU A 485 22.90 2.78 -49.31
CA GLU A 485 22.28 4.08 -49.11
C GLU A 485 21.93 4.33 -47.65
N ALA A 486 22.19 5.56 -47.19
CA ALA A 486 21.78 6.01 -45.87
C ALA A 486 20.37 6.62 -45.94
N PHE A 487 19.57 6.42 -44.89
CA PHE A 487 18.19 6.92 -44.84
C PHE A 487 17.81 7.43 -43.45
N TRP A 488 16.86 8.36 -43.43
CA TRP A 488 16.04 8.68 -42.27
C TRP A 488 14.85 7.74 -42.20
N ASN A 489 14.48 7.29 -41.00
CA ASN A 489 13.36 6.39 -40.79
C ASN A 489 12.38 6.94 -39.76
N LEU A 490 11.11 6.97 -40.14
CA LEU A 490 9.98 7.12 -39.24
C LEU A 490 9.16 5.82 -39.25
N GLY A 491 9.14 5.11 -38.13
CA GLY A 491 8.37 3.90 -37.91
C GLY A 491 7.17 4.13 -37.01
N LEU A 492 6.03 3.53 -37.33
CA LEU A 492 4.83 3.48 -36.49
C LEU A 492 4.33 2.04 -36.46
N GLY A 493 3.81 1.58 -35.33
CA GLY A 493 3.27 0.23 -35.27
C GLY A 493 2.57 -0.14 -33.99
N ALA A 494 2.14 -1.40 -33.95
CA ALA A 494 1.55 -2.01 -32.77
C ALA A 494 2.11 -3.43 -32.61
N SER A 495 2.45 -3.78 -31.37
CA SER A 495 2.84 -5.13 -30.99
C SER A 495 1.79 -5.73 -30.06
N TYR A 496 1.36 -6.96 -30.37
CA TYR A 496 0.47 -7.76 -29.55
C TYR A 496 1.28 -8.84 -28.82
N TYR A 497 1.24 -8.85 -27.50
CA TYR A 497 1.97 -9.82 -26.68
C TYR A 497 1.06 -10.98 -26.31
N PHE A 498 1.44 -12.18 -26.75
CA PHE A 498 0.77 -13.42 -26.33
C PHE A 498 1.24 -13.85 -24.94
N THR A 499 2.52 -13.61 -24.65
CA THR A 499 3.17 -13.75 -23.35
C THR A 499 4.15 -12.59 -23.15
N HIS A 500 4.78 -12.46 -21.98
CA HIS A 500 5.80 -11.42 -21.77
C HIS A 500 7.00 -11.54 -22.74
N ASN A 501 7.22 -12.73 -23.33
CA ASN A 501 8.31 -12.97 -24.29
C ASN A 501 7.85 -13.09 -25.75
N PHE A 502 6.65 -13.62 -26.03
CA PHE A 502 6.22 -13.89 -27.41
C PHE A 502 5.24 -12.83 -27.91
N PHE A 503 5.50 -12.28 -29.10
CA PHE A 503 4.68 -11.19 -29.66
C PHE A 503 4.49 -11.29 -31.17
N ALA A 504 3.41 -10.70 -31.66
CA ALA A 504 3.22 -10.33 -33.05
C ALA A 504 3.33 -8.81 -33.21
N THR A 505 3.75 -8.32 -34.36
CA THR A 505 3.90 -6.89 -34.61
C THR A 505 3.47 -6.53 -36.02
N LEU A 506 2.78 -5.39 -36.14
CA LEU A 506 2.53 -4.70 -37.40
C LEU A 506 3.32 -3.39 -37.36
N ARG A 507 4.09 -3.11 -38.42
CA ARG A 507 4.92 -1.91 -38.52
C ARG A 507 4.73 -1.26 -39.88
N TYR A 508 4.55 0.05 -39.89
CA TYR A 508 4.73 0.89 -41.05
C TYR A 508 6.03 1.68 -40.88
N SER A 509 6.85 1.78 -41.92
CA SER A 509 8.12 2.51 -41.94
C SER A 509 8.19 3.36 -43.20
N ALA A 510 8.43 4.66 -43.01
CA ALA A 510 8.75 5.59 -44.08
C ALA A 510 10.27 5.87 -44.03
N GLN A 511 10.98 5.44 -45.06
CA GLN A 511 12.42 5.62 -45.22
C GLN A 511 12.66 6.69 -46.29
N SER A 512 13.37 7.76 -45.91
CA SER A 512 13.78 8.82 -46.84
C SER A 512 15.28 8.76 -47.00
N TYR A 513 15.76 8.45 -48.20
CA TYR A 513 17.19 8.35 -48.48
C TYR A 513 17.86 9.73 -48.45
N ILE A 514 19.13 9.77 -48.04
CA ILE A 514 19.97 10.98 -47.93
C ILE A 514 20.65 11.22 -49.29
N ASP A 515 20.78 12.50 -49.68
CA ASP A 515 21.15 13.00 -51.02
C ASP A 515 20.04 12.83 -52.08
N ASP A 516 20.26 13.26 -53.34
CA ASP A 516 19.30 13.18 -54.49
C ASP A 516 18.97 11.72 -54.90
N GLY A 517 18.90 10.82 -53.92
CA GLY A 517 18.58 9.42 -54.06
C GLY A 517 17.12 9.19 -54.44
N PRO A 518 16.67 7.93 -54.39
CA PRO A 518 15.49 7.46 -55.12
C PRO A 518 14.13 7.91 -54.54
N GLY A 519 14.11 8.88 -53.62
CA GLY A 519 12.92 9.39 -52.94
C GLY A 519 12.58 8.65 -51.64
N SER A 520 11.30 8.59 -51.29
CA SER A 520 10.83 7.85 -50.10
C SER A 520 10.39 6.42 -50.44
N GLU A 521 10.75 5.48 -49.57
CA GLU A 521 10.26 4.09 -49.56
C GLU A 521 9.31 3.90 -48.38
N HIS A 522 8.16 3.29 -48.66
CA HIS A 522 7.12 3.01 -47.68
C HIS A 522 7.02 1.50 -47.52
N ILE A 523 7.15 1.04 -46.27
CA ILE A 523 7.29 -0.38 -45.94
C ILE A 523 6.22 -0.73 -44.92
N ILE A 524 5.44 -1.78 -45.21
CA ILE A 524 4.54 -2.40 -44.24
C ILE A 524 5.12 -3.77 -43.89
N SER A 525 5.36 -4.03 -42.61
CA SER A 525 5.92 -5.27 -42.11
C SER A 525 4.97 -5.94 -41.13
N LEU A 526 4.79 -7.25 -41.30
CA LEU A 526 4.15 -8.14 -40.36
C LEU A 526 5.23 -9.03 -39.78
N GLY A 527 5.33 -9.08 -38.45
CA GLY A 527 6.36 -9.86 -37.77
C GLY A 527 5.82 -10.67 -36.61
N VAL A 528 6.47 -11.79 -36.35
CA VAL A 528 6.32 -12.57 -35.11
C VAL A 528 7.69 -12.73 -34.49
N GLY A 529 7.77 -12.59 -33.17
CA GLY A 529 9.04 -12.50 -32.51
C GLY A 529 9.02 -12.94 -31.06
N LEU A 530 10.21 -13.08 -30.55
CA LEU A 530 10.49 -13.41 -29.17
C LEU A 530 11.39 -12.34 -28.56
N THR A 531 11.12 -12.02 -27.31
CA THR A 531 11.90 -11.14 -26.47
C THR A 531 12.73 -12.01 -25.55
N VAL A 532 14.04 -11.78 -25.55
CA VAL A 532 14.97 -12.42 -24.63
C VAL A 532 15.49 -11.33 -23.70
N PRO A 533 15.09 -11.35 -22.42
CA PRO A 533 15.70 -10.47 -21.43
C PRO A 533 17.14 -10.90 -21.17
N ASN A 534 18.02 -9.93 -20.89
CA ASN A 534 19.31 -10.16 -20.26
C ASN A 534 20.28 -11.14 -20.98
N ILE A 535 20.37 -11.12 -22.32
CA ILE A 535 21.30 -11.99 -23.09
C ILE A 535 22.78 -11.81 -22.67
N LEU A 536 23.15 -10.63 -22.18
CA LEU A 536 24.54 -10.29 -21.87
C LEU A 536 24.91 -10.45 -20.38
N GLY A 537 24.00 -10.96 -19.54
CA GLY A 537 24.26 -11.13 -18.10
C GLY A 537 24.44 -9.83 -17.33
N PHE A 538 23.96 -8.70 -17.88
CA PHE A 538 23.86 -7.44 -17.15
C PHE A 538 22.61 -7.49 -16.29
N GLU A 539 22.74 -8.01 -15.06
CA GLU A 539 21.79 -7.68 -14.00
C GLU A 539 21.99 -6.20 -13.66
N PRO A 540 21.02 -5.31 -13.95
CA PRO A 540 21.12 -3.95 -13.46
C PRO A 540 20.90 -4.01 -11.95
N GLU A 541 21.91 -3.62 -11.17
CA GLU A 541 21.68 -3.22 -9.78
C GLU A 541 20.60 -2.11 -9.77
N PRO A 542 19.60 -2.19 -8.88
CA PRO A 542 18.60 -1.13 -8.75
C PRO A 542 19.29 0.20 -8.45
N PRO A 543 18.81 1.33 -8.98
CA PRO A 543 19.46 2.63 -8.81
C PRO A 543 19.52 3.13 -7.36
N GLU A 544 18.93 2.40 -6.42
CA GLU A 544 18.98 2.70 -4.98
C GLU A 544 20.37 2.42 -4.37
N THR A 545 21.29 1.78 -5.11
CA THR A 545 22.65 1.46 -4.65
C THR A 545 23.78 2.17 -5.41
N LEU A 546 23.50 3.17 -6.25
CA LEU A 546 24.52 3.95 -6.99
C LEU A 546 24.65 5.41 -6.55
#